data_AF-A0A7S4J127-F1
#
_entry.id   AF-A0A7S4J127-F1
#
_cell.length_a   1.000
_cell.length_b   1.000
_cell.length_c   1.000
_cell.angle_alpha   90.00
_cell.angle_beta   90.00
_cell.angle_gamma   90.00
#
_symmetry.space_group_name_H-M   'P 1'
#
loop_
_entity.id
_entity.type
_entity.pdbx_description
1 polymer ?
#
loop_
_entity_poly.entity_id
_entity_poly.type
_entity_poly.pdbx_seq_one_letter_code
_entity_poly.pdbx_strand_id
1 'polypeptide(L)'
;MFCRGKIFVFFFPPPAVAVGRSVPSQKHVMEMLLTGEPITPKRAEQIGLINRAVPKDDLDRIVDHVAVTIASKPRSVVSEGKQLFARQMEEPLDIAYDMASYSMVECAQSEEGMHGIASFFSRRNK
;
A
#
# COMPACT_ATOMS: atom_id res chain seq x y z
N MET A 1 2.75 9.40 17.07
CA MET A 1 1.73 10.28 17.70
C MET A 1 1.51 11.49 16.83
N PHE A 2 0.28 11.78 16.40
CA PHE A 2 -0.06 13.03 15.71
C PHE A 2 -0.41 14.10 16.76
N CYS A 3 0.26 15.25 16.74
CA CYS A 3 -0.04 16.36 17.62
C CYS A 3 0.14 17.69 16.87
N ARG A 4 -0.89 18.54 16.87
CA ARG A 4 -0.87 19.88 16.23
C ARG A 4 -0.38 19.89 14.77
N GLY A 5 -0.86 18.95 13.95
CA GLY A 5 -0.48 18.87 12.53
C GLY A 5 0.94 18.37 12.26
N LYS A 6 1.61 17.82 13.28
CA LYS A 6 2.94 17.21 13.19
C LYS A 6 2.91 15.75 13.62
N ILE A 7 3.78 14.94 13.03
CA ILE A 7 3.94 13.51 13.31
C ILE A 7 5.18 13.32 14.17
N PHE A 8 4.97 12.78 15.36
CA PHE A 8 6.02 12.42 16.30
C PHE A 8 6.26 10.91 16.27
N VAL A 9 7.51 10.52 16.10
CA VAL A 9 7.98 9.15 16.30
C VAL A 9 9.14 9.25 17.28
N PHE A 10 9.04 8.52 18.39
CA PHE A 10 10.09 8.45 19.39
C PHE A 10 10.68 7.04 19.38
N PHE A 11 11.95 6.91 19.78
CA PHE A 11 12.56 5.60 19.95
C PHE A 11 11.87 4.83 21.09
N PHE A 12 10.85 4.08 20.73
CA PHE A 12 10.17 3.08 21.56
C PHE A 12 10.11 1.79 20.72
N PRO A 13 10.50 0.61 21.24
CA PRO A 13 10.72 -0.57 20.40
C PRO A 13 9.52 -0.99 19.54
N PRO A 14 8.27 -1.05 20.05
CA PRO A 14 7.13 -1.46 19.21
C PRO A 14 6.78 -0.46 18.08
N PRO A 15 6.73 0.87 18.31
CA PRO A 15 6.62 1.85 17.22
C PRO A 15 7.78 1.82 16.23
N ALA A 16 9.01 1.59 16.69
CA ALA A 16 10.18 1.48 15.82
C ALA A 16 10.06 0.32 14.84
N VAL A 17 9.57 -0.84 15.30
CA VAL A 17 9.26 -2.01 14.47
C VAL A 17 8.24 -1.68 13.37
N ALA A 18 7.18 -0.94 13.71
CA ALA A 18 6.12 -0.57 12.76
C ALA A 18 6.61 0.46 11.72
N VAL A 19 7.28 1.52 12.17
CA VAL A 19 7.82 2.58 11.28
C VAL A 19 8.93 2.03 10.39
N GLY A 20 9.80 1.16 10.93
CA GLY A 20 10.88 0.52 10.18
C GLY A 20 10.42 -0.40 9.06
N ARG A 21 9.20 -0.95 9.14
CA ARG A 21 8.57 -1.75 8.08
C ARG A 21 7.73 -0.92 7.10
N SER A 22 7.30 0.27 7.51
CA SER A 22 6.43 1.12 6.71
C SER A 22 7.22 2.09 5.82
N VAL A 23 8.37 2.56 6.28
CA VAL A 23 9.21 3.53 5.58
C VAL A 23 10.34 2.80 4.84
N PRO A 24 10.48 2.95 3.51
CA PRO A 24 11.50 2.21 2.74
C PRO A 24 12.94 2.54 3.13
N SER A 25 13.23 3.78 3.51
CA SER A 25 14.58 4.25 3.84
C SER A 25 14.86 4.10 5.33
N GLN A 26 15.73 3.14 5.69
CA GLN A 26 16.22 2.99 7.07
C GLN A 26 16.91 4.26 7.59
N LYS A 27 17.51 5.07 6.72
CA LYS A 27 18.13 6.36 7.11
C LYS A 27 17.09 7.33 7.67
N HIS A 28 15.95 7.48 6.99
CA HIS A 28 14.87 8.35 7.46
C HIS A 28 14.26 7.82 8.75
N VAL A 29 14.11 6.50 8.89
CA VAL A 29 13.61 5.87 10.12
C VAL A 29 14.55 6.14 11.29
N MET A 30 15.85 5.91 11.11
CA MET A 30 16.86 6.12 12.15
C MET A 30 16.96 7.59 12.56
N GLU A 31 16.92 8.51 11.59
CA GLU A 31 16.85 9.95 11.87
C GLU A 31 15.64 10.27 12.76
N MET A 32 14.43 9.89 12.36
CA MET A 32 13.21 10.15 13.14
C MET A 32 13.26 9.55 14.54
N LEU A 33 13.74 8.31 14.67
CA LEU A 33 13.77 7.62 15.94
C LEU A 33 14.81 8.23 16.90
N LEU A 34 16.01 8.52 16.40
CA LEU A 34 17.12 9.00 17.23
C LEU A 34 16.99 10.49 17.58
N THR A 35 16.45 11.32 16.69
CA THR A 35 16.25 12.75 16.97
C THR A 35 14.94 13.02 17.71
N GLY A 36 13.93 12.16 17.52
CA GLY A 36 12.58 12.40 18.03
C GLY A 36 11.90 13.64 17.43
N GLU A 37 12.47 14.21 16.37
CA GLU A 37 11.96 15.45 15.78
C GLU A 37 10.66 15.19 15.02
N PRO A 38 9.67 16.08 15.17
CA PRO A 38 8.41 15.94 14.46
C PRO A 38 8.58 16.21 12.97
N ILE A 39 7.94 15.37 12.15
CA ILE A 39 7.85 15.59 10.69
C ILE A 39 6.49 16.16 10.29
N THR A 40 6.47 16.86 9.15
CA THR A 40 5.22 17.36 8.54
C THR A 40 4.50 16.23 7.78
N PRO A 41 3.18 16.34 7.54
CA PRO A 41 2.45 15.39 6.69
C PRO A 41 3.07 15.25 5.29
N LYS A 42 3.50 16.38 4.70
CA LYS A 42 4.18 16.39 3.39
C LYS A 42 5.49 15.60 3.42
N ARG A 43 6.29 15.74 4.50
CA ARG A 43 7.50 14.93 4.66
C ARG A 43 7.17 13.45 4.87
N ALA A 44 6.14 13.14 5.64
CA ALA A 44 5.68 11.76 5.84
C ALA A 44 5.26 11.08 4.54
N GLU A 45 4.59 11.81 3.63
CA GLU A 45 4.28 11.33 2.28
C GLU A 45 5.57 11.08 1.47
N GLN A 46 6.50 12.04 1.45
CA GLN A 46 7.76 11.92 0.70
C GLN A 46 8.63 10.73 1.12
N ILE A 47 8.63 10.38 2.41
CA ILE A 47 9.41 9.24 2.92
C ILE A 47 8.64 7.92 2.83
N GLY A 48 7.38 7.91 2.39
CA GLY A 48 6.56 6.71 2.29
C GLY A 48 5.93 6.25 3.60
N LEU A 49 5.89 7.08 4.63
CA LEU A 49 5.18 6.76 5.89
C LEU A 49 3.66 6.78 5.70
N ILE A 50 3.17 7.67 4.83
CA ILE A 50 1.76 7.74 4.43
C ILE A 50 1.69 7.84 2.90
N ASN A 51 0.55 7.45 2.33
CA ASN A 51 0.37 7.47 0.88
C ASN A 51 0.16 8.88 0.30
N ARG A 52 -0.55 9.77 1.02
CA ARG A 52 -0.92 11.12 0.54
C ARG A 52 -1.12 12.08 1.71
N ALA A 53 -0.62 13.31 1.60
CA ALA A 53 -0.97 14.43 2.48
C ALA A 53 -1.82 15.45 1.70
N VAL A 54 -3.08 15.62 2.11
CA VAL A 54 -4.05 16.51 1.42
C VAL A 54 -4.56 17.60 2.37
N PRO A 55 -5.09 18.72 1.85
CA PRO A 55 -5.85 19.68 2.64
C PRO A 55 -7.00 18.99 3.38
N LYS A 56 -7.36 19.53 4.56
CA LYS A 56 -8.41 18.94 5.40
C LYS A 56 -9.74 18.80 4.66
N ASP A 57 -10.10 19.83 3.88
CA ASP A 57 -11.38 19.88 3.16
C ASP A 57 -11.45 18.88 1.99
N ASP A 58 -10.31 18.35 1.55
CA ASP A 58 -10.22 17.32 0.51
C ASP A 58 -10.15 15.90 1.07
N LEU A 59 -9.98 15.73 2.39
CA LEU A 59 -9.67 14.43 3.00
C LEU A 59 -10.74 13.39 2.68
N ASP A 60 -12.00 13.70 2.96
CA ASP A 60 -13.12 12.77 2.78
C ASP A 60 -13.27 12.38 1.30
N ARG A 61 -13.23 13.38 0.41
CA ARG A 61 -13.30 13.17 -1.05
C ARG A 61 -12.19 12.23 -1.55
N ILE A 62 -10.96 12.39 -1.08
CA ILE A 62 -9.84 11.56 -1.50
C ILE A 62 -9.94 10.15 -0.91
N VAL A 63 -10.36 10.02 0.36
CA VAL A 63 -10.59 8.72 1.00
C VAL A 63 -11.69 7.95 0.26
N ASP A 64 -12.82 8.60 -0.02
CA ASP A 64 -13.94 8.02 -0.77
C ASP A 64 -13.51 7.57 -2.16
N HIS A 65 -12.75 8.41 -2.88
CA HIS A 65 -12.23 8.03 -4.18
C HIS A 65 -11.41 6.74 -4.11
N VAL A 66 -10.51 6.60 -3.13
CA VAL A 66 -9.70 5.38 -2.97
C VAL A 66 -10.58 4.20 -2.58
N ALA A 67 -11.49 4.37 -1.62
CA ALA A 67 -12.38 3.32 -1.16
C ALA A 67 -13.27 2.79 -2.29
N VAL A 68 -13.93 3.68 -3.04
CA VAL A 68 -14.77 3.34 -4.20
C VAL A 68 -13.94 2.67 -5.29
N THR A 69 -12.71 3.13 -5.53
CA THR A 69 -11.81 2.53 -6.54
C THR A 69 -11.38 1.11 -6.15
N ILE A 70 -11.24 0.81 -4.86
CA ILE A 70 -10.94 -0.55 -4.39
C ILE A 70 -12.21 -1.41 -4.43
N ALA A 71 -13.35 -0.87 -3.98
CA ALA A 71 -14.64 -1.56 -3.94
C ALA A 71 -15.22 -1.88 -5.33
N SER A 72 -14.81 -1.15 -6.37
CA SER A 72 -15.20 -1.43 -7.75
C SER A 72 -14.51 -2.65 -8.37
N LYS A 73 -13.52 -3.24 -7.68
CA LYS A 73 -12.81 -4.45 -8.12
C LYS A 73 -13.44 -5.70 -7.50
N PRO A 74 -13.30 -6.87 -8.14
CA PRO A 74 -13.72 -8.14 -7.53
C PRO A 74 -13.06 -8.36 -6.16
N ARG A 75 -13.85 -8.74 -5.16
CA ARG A 75 -13.41 -8.88 -3.76
C ARG A 75 -12.33 -9.95 -3.60
N SER A 76 -12.54 -11.11 -4.23
CA SER A 76 -11.60 -12.23 -4.40
C SER A 76 -10.23 -11.72 -4.86
N VAL A 77 -10.17 -11.04 -6.01
CA VAL A 77 -8.94 -10.50 -6.59
C VAL A 77 -8.21 -9.56 -5.63
N VAL A 78 -8.92 -8.64 -4.96
CA VAL A 78 -8.31 -7.72 -4.00
C VAL A 78 -7.81 -8.45 -2.76
N SER A 79 -8.60 -9.39 -2.23
CA SER A 79 -8.27 -10.16 -1.02
C SER A 79 -7.05 -11.05 -1.26
N GLU A 80 -7.08 -11.85 -2.32
CA GLU A 80 -6.01 -12.78 -2.70
C GLU A 80 -4.74 -12.02 -3.06
N GLY A 81 -4.85 -10.97 -3.88
CA GLY A 81 -3.70 -10.15 -4.26
C GLY A 81 -3.02 -9.50 -3.05
N LYS A 82 -3.80 -9.01 -2.07
CA LYS A 82 -3.24 -8.45 -0.83
C LYS A 82 -2.53 -9.51 0.02
N GLN A 83 -3.10 -10.72 0.13
CA GLN A 83 -2.48 -11.82 0.88
C GLN A 83 -1.23 -12.36 0.20
N LEU A 84 -1.25 -12.48 -1.13
CA LEU A 84 -0.10 -12.88 -1.93
C LEU A 84 1.02 -11.85 -1.78
N PHE A 85 0.71 -10.57 -1.93
CA PHE A 85 1.70 -9.49 -1.79
C PHE A 85 2.38 -9.53 -0.42
N ALA A 86 1.61 -9.69 0.65
CA ALA A 86 2.19 -9.77 2.00
C ALA A 86 3.14 -10.98 2.15
N ARG A 87 2.73 -12.16 1.66
CA ARG A 87 3.55 -13.38 1.76
C ARG A 87 4.80 -13.34 0.90
N GLN A 88 4.69 -12.94 -0.37
CA GLN A 88 5.85 -12.93 -1.29
C GLN A 88 6.96 -11.99 -0.82
N MET A 89 6.64 -10.95 -0.04
CA MET A 89 7.62 -9.98 0.46
C MET A 89 8.54 -10.57 1.53
N GLU A 90 8.17 -11.72 2.10
CA GLU A 90 8.96 -12.44 3.10
C GLU A 90 9.80 -13.58 2.47
N GLU A 91 9.63 -13.84 1.18
CA GLU A 91 10.26 -14.96 0.48
C GLU A 91 11.47 -14.55 -0.37
N PRO A 92 12.40 -15.50 -0.65
CA PRO A 92 13.41 -15.32 -1.69
C PRO A 92 12.81 -14.98 -3.05
N LEU A 93 13.57 -14.26 -3.89
CA LEU A 93 13.07 -13.69 -5.14
C LEU A 93 12.54 -14.74 -6.12
N ASP A 94 13.21 -15.88 -6.23
CA ASP A 94 12.81 -17.02 -7.06
C ASP A 94 11.46 -17.59 -6.61
N ILE A 95 11.31 -17.86 -5.31
CA ILE A 95 10.05 -18.34 -4.72
C ILE A 95 8.93 -17.31 -4.89
N ALA A 96 9.22 -16.03 -4.71
CA ALA A 96 8.26 -14.95 -4.91
C ALA A 96 7.74 -14.91 -6.36
N TYR A 97 8.61 -15.11 -7.36
CA TYR A 97 8.20 -15.19 -8.76
C TYR A 97 7.36 -16.43 -9.06
N ASP A 98 7.69 -17.58 -8.49
CA ASP A 98 6.90 -18.80 -8.65
C ASP A 98 5.49 -18.62 -8.07
N MET A 99 5.40 -18.05 -6.85
CA MET A 99 4.12 -17.72 -6.20
C MET A 99 3.28 -16.76 -7.04
N ALA A 100 3.89 -15.68 -7.54
CA ALA A 100 3.22 -14.69 -8.37
C ALA A 100 2.73 -15.29 -9.70
N SER A 101 3.56 -16.11 -10.34
CA SER A 101 3.24 -16.76 -11.61
C SER A 101 2.07 -17.73 -11.47
N TYR A 102 2.09 -18.56 -10.41
CA TYR A 102 1.00 -19.49 -10.13
C TYR A 102 -0.32 -18.75 -9.89
N SER A 103 -0.32 -17.73 -9.01
CA SER A 103 -1.52 -16.95 -8.73
C SER A 103 -2.05 -16.20 -9.96
N MET A 104 -1.18 -15.76 -10.87
CA MET A 104 -1.59 -15.14 -12.13
C MET A 104 -2.35 -16.12 -13.02
N VAL A 105 -1.91 -17.38 -13.13
CA VAL A 105 -2.58 -18.41 -13.93
C VAL A 105 -3.97 -18.71 -13.36
N GLU A 106 -4.08 -18.92 -12.05
CA GLU A 106 -5.36 -19.15 -11.36
C GLU A 106 -6.33 -17.98 -11.57
N CYS A 107 -5.84 -16.75 -11.37
CA CYS A 107 -6.63 -15.54 -11.57
C CYS A 107 -7.12 -15.41 -13.02
N ALA A 108 -6.26 -15.69 -14.01
CA ALA A 108 -6.62 -15.62 -15.43
C ALA A 108 -7.66 -16.68 -15.85
N GLN A 109 -7.66 -17.85 -15.21
CA GLN A 109 -8.62 -18.93 -15.47
C GLN A 109 -9.94 -18.77 -14.70
N SER A 110 -9.98 -17.90 -13.70
CA SER A 110 -11.20 -17.58 -12.98
C SER A 110 -12.25 -16.90 -13.87
N GLU A 111 -13.53 -17.06 -13.51
CA GLU A 111 -14.64 -16.38 -14.20
C GLU A 111 -14.46 -14.87 -14.25
N GLU A 112 -14.01 -14.28 -13.14
CA GLU A 112 -13.76 -12.84 -13.01
C GLU A 112 -12.58 -12.38 -13.88
N GLY A 113 -11.53 -13.19 -13.95
CA GLY A 113 -10.37 -12.94 -14.82
C GLY A 113 -10.76 -12.96 -16.30
N MET A 114 -11.50 -13.98 -16.73
CA MET A 114 -12.02 -14.08 -18.09
C MET A 114 -12.94 -12.90 -18.44
N HIS A 115 -13.88 -12.55 -17.55
CA HIS A 115 -14.76 -11.39 -17.73
C HIS A 115 -13.98 -10.07 -17.77
N GLY A 116 -12.94 -9.93 -16.95
CA GLY A 116 -12.07 -8.75 -16.93
C GLY A 116 -11.32 -8.57 -18.25
N ILE A 117 -10.72 -9.65 -18.75
CA ILE A 117 -10.00 -9.67 -20.03
C ILE A 117 -10.97 -9.34 -21.18
N ALA A 118 -12.13 -10.01 -21.24
CA ALA A 118 -13.14 -9.75 -22.26
C ALA A 118 -13.68 -8.32 -22.23
N SER A 119 -13.95 -7.77 -21.05
CA SER A 119 -14.40 -6.39 -20.85
C SER A 119 -13.35 -5.38 -21.31
N PHE A 120 -12.07 -5.67 -21.07
CA PHE A 120 -10.97 -4.83 -21.51
C PHE A 120 -10.86 -4.75 -23.04
N PHE A 121 -10.93 -5.89 -23.74
CA PHE A 121 -10.93 -5.90 -25.20
C PHE A 121 -12.18 -5.24 -25.81
N SER A 122 -13.34 -5.42 -25.20
CA SER A 122 -14.59 -4.82 -25.66
C SER A 122 -14.60 -3.29 -25.57
N ARG A 123 -13.90 -2.70 -24.60
CA ARG A 123 -13.74 -1.24 -24.46
C ARG A 123 -12.73 -0.64 -25.45
N ARG A 124 -11.81 -1.44 -25.98
CA ARG A 124 -10.81 -1.01 -26.98
C ARG A 124 -11.38 -0.85 -28.39
N ASN A 125 -12.54 -1.47 -28.65
CA ASN A 125 -13.24 -1.46 -29.93
C ASN A 125 -14.42 -0.46 -29.96
N LYS A 126 -14.46 0.50 -29.03
CA LYS A 126 -15.35 1.66 -29.02
C LYS A 126 -14.52 2.93 -28.99
#